data_AF-A0AAV0Y979-F1
#
_entry.id   AF-A0AAV0Y979-F1
#
_cell.length_a   1.000
_cell.length_b   1.000
_cell.length_c   1.000
_cell.angle_alpha   90.00
_cell.angle_beta   90.00
_cell.angle_gamma   90.00
#
_symmetry.space_group_name_H-M   'P 1'
#
loop_
_entity.id
_entity.type
_entity.pdbx_description
1 polymer ?
#
loop_
_entity_poly.entity_id
_entity_poly.type
_entity_poly.pdbx_seq_one_letter_code
_entity_poly.pdbx_strand_id
1 'polypeptide(L)'
;MKAHIHVITDSDFPQQLLKIGDGIFPSPNLSENCDILLDELLGQIVHNLDNLIDAVYPDIKKLHEKDFHWLCSRAIVSPRNDTVNEINNMILQKVSGQIKIYGYAVGLGRN
;
A
#
# COMPACT_ATOMS: atom_id res chain seq x y z
N MET A 1 13.10 -3.96 -1.86
CA MET A 1 12.36 -2.77 -2.32
C MET A 1 12.94 -1.57 -1.59
N LYS A 2 13.33 -0.48 -2.29
CA LYS A 2 13.79 0.76 -1.65
C LYS A 2 12.71 1.81 -1.87
N ALA A 3 12.05 2.25 -0.80
CA ALA A 3 11.11 3.38 -0.84
C ALA A 3 11.86 4.64 -0.37
N HIS A 4 11.77 5.72 -1.14
CA HIS A 4 12.26 7.04 -0.76
C HIS A 4 11.05 7.87 -0.34
N ILE A 5 10.89 8.10 0.96
CA ILE A 5 9.75 8.84 1.50
C ILE A 5 10.11 10.32 1.50
N HIS A 6 9.69 11.04 0.46
CA HIS A 6 10.14 12.41 0.17
C HIS A 6 9.39 13.50 0.96
N VAL A 7 8.43 13.13 1.83
CA VAL A 7 7.55 14.10 2.52
C VAL A 7 7.28 13.63 3.93
N ILE A 8 8.31 13.60 4.77
CA ILE A 8 8.08 13.59 6.21
C ILE A 8 8.89 14.74 6.78
N THR A 9 8.17 15.82 7.14
CA THR A 9 8.72 16.94 7.91
C THR A 9 8.91 16.56 9.38
N ASP A 10 8.37 15.41 9.79
CA ASP A 10 8.54 14.79 11.10
C ASP A 10 9.71 13.79 11.06
N SER A 11 10.82 14.12 11.70
CA SER A 11 12.00 13.25 11.79
C SER A 11 11.71 11.91 12.47
N ASP A 12 10.59 11.83 13.19
CA ASP A 12 10.30 10.76 14.13
C ASP A 12 9.56 9.58 13.48
N PHE A 13 8.82 9.78 12.39
CA PHE A 13 8.07 8.70 11.74
C PHE A 13 8.96 7.56 11.22
N PRO A 14 10.10 7.80 10.53
CA PRO A 14 10.99 6.71 10.14
C PRO A 14 11.53 5.92 11.34
N GLN A 15 11.81 6.60 12.45
CA GLN A 15 12.27 5.97 13.69
C GLN A 15 11.15 5.15 14.34
N GLN A 16 9.92 5.62 14.30
CA GLN A 16 8.75 4.88 14.79
C GLN A 16 8.49 3.63 13.94
N LEU A 17 8.59 3.71 12.61
CA LEU A 17 8.50 2.55 11.72
C LEU A 17 9.60 1.50 12.02
N LEU A 18 10.84 1.94 12.25
CA LEU A 18 11.93 1.05 12.64
C LEU A 18 11.61 0.34 13.95
N LYS A 19 11.17 1.08 14.98
CA LYS A 19 10.78 0.50 16.28
C LYS A 19 9.63 -0.51 16.15
N ILE A 20 8.67 -0.28 15.25
CA ILE A 20 7.61 -1.25 14.94
C ILE A 20 8.19 -2.50 14.28
N GLY A 21 9.07 -2.33 13.28
CA GLY A 21 9.72 -3.45 12.59
C GLY A 21 10.63 -4.29 13.51
N ASP A 22 11.26 -3.64 14.49
CA ASP A 22 12.12 -4.26 15.50
C ASP A 22 11.33 -4.84 16.69
N GLY A 23 10.01 -4.62 16.76
CA GLY A 23 9.16 -5.12 17.85
C GLY A 23 9.37 -4.43 19.21
N ILE A 24 9.97 -3.24 19.22
CA ILE A 24 10.30 -2.45 20.43
C ILE A 24 9.38 -1.23 20.60
N PHE A 25 8.32 -1.14 19.81
CA PHE A 25 7.35 -0.05 19.90
C PHE A 25 6.54 -0.16 21.21
N PRO A 26 6.46 0.92 22.01
CA PRO A 26 5.86 0.83 23.34
C PRO A 26 4.38 0.44 23.26
N SER A 27 4.03 -0.67 23.92
CA SER A 27 2.67 -1.18 24.11
C SER A 27 2.26 -0.98 25.58
N PRO A 28 1.93 0.26 26.01
CA PRO A 28 1.54 0.48 27.40
C PRO A 28 0.20 -0.23 27.66
N ASN A 29 0.25 -1.31 28.44
CA ASN A 29 -0.91 -2.02 29.00
C ASN A 29 -2.00 -2.40 27.98
N LEU A 30 -1.60 -3.03 26.88
CA LEU A 30 -2.55 -3.66 25.97
C LEU A 30 -3.18 -4.89 26.64
N SER A 31 -4.50 -5.06 26.48
CA SER A 31 -5.17 -6.31 26.82
C SER A 31 -4.57 -7.46 25.98
N GLU A 32 -4.74 -8.71 26.40
CA GLU A 32 -4.14 -9.91 25.76
C GLU A 32 -4.39 -10.03 24.23
N ASN A 33 -5.25 -9.19 23.64
CA ASN A 33 -5.63 -9.21 22.22
C ASN A 33 -5.18 -7.97 21.42
N CYS A 34 -4.28 -7.13 21.94
CA CYS A 34 -3.75 -5.99 21.18
C CYS A 34 -2.23 -6.04 21.05
N ASP A 35 -1.73 -6.11 19.82
CA ASP A 35 -0.30 -6.23 19.52
C ASP A 35 0.41 -4.87 19.50
N ILE A 36 -0.23 -3.81 18.97
CA ILE A 36 0.35 -2.47 18.81
C ILE A 36 -0.73 -1.39 18.97
N LEU A 37 -0.44 -0.31 19.70
CA LEU A 37 -1.26 0.91 19.72
C LEU A 37 -0.69 1.94 18.75
N LEU A 38 -1.38 2.17 17.64
CA LEU A 38 -0.99 3.18 16.66
C LEU A 38 -1.67 4.51 17.04
N ASP A 39 -0.86 5.56 17.23
CA ASP A 39 -1.36 6.93 17.37
C ASP A 39 -1.98 7.39 16.03
N GLU A 40 -3.03 8.21 16.07
CA GLU A 40 -3.62 8.82 14.87
C GLU A 40 -2.61 9.67 14.09
N LEU A 41 -1.56 10.16 14.76
CA LEU A 41 -0.41 10.84 14.16
C LEU A 41 0.46 9.92 13.29
N LEU A 42 0.51 8.62 13.61
CA LEU A 42 1.30 7.62 12.89
C LEU A 42 0.57 7.05 11.68
N GLY A 43 -0.75 7.03 11.72
CA GLY A 43 -1.55 6.58 10.60
C GLY A 43 -2.99 6.29 10.99
N GLN A 44 -3.80 6.05 9.96
CA GLN A 44 -5.19 5.68 10.11
C GLN A 44 -5.34 4.17 10.01
N ILE A 45 -5.99 3.56 11.00
CA ILE A 45 -6.45 2.18 10.91
C ILE A 45 -7.68 2.14 9.99
N VAL A 46 -7.60 1.35 8.94
CA VAL A 46 -8.71 1.07 8.02
C VAL A 46 -9.12 -0.39 8.17
N HIS A 47 -10.42 -0.64 8.25
CA HIS A 47 -10.96 -1.96 8.62
C HIS A 47 -11.21 -2.90 7.44
N ASN A 48 -11.05 -2.43 6.21
CA ASN A 48 -11.20 -3.26 5.01
C ASN A 48 -10.38 -2.69 3.84
N LEU A 49 -10.15 -3.54 2.83
CA LEU A 49 -9.34 -3.20 1.65
C LEU A 49 -9.98 -2.12 0.76
N ASP A 50 -11.31 -2.06 0.67
CA ASP A 50 -11.98 -1.02 -0.11
C ASP A 50 -11.73 0.38 0.46
N ASN A 51 -11.85 0.53 1.78
CA ASN A 51 -11.56 1.78 2.48
C ASN A 51 -10.09 2.18 2.34
N LEU A 52 -9.17 1.20 2.38
CA LEU A 52 -7.74 1.43 2.12
C LEU A 52 -7.51 1.97 0.70
N ILE A 53 -8.11 1.31 -0.29
CA ILE A 53 -7.98 1.71 -1.71
C ILE A 53 -8.55 3.10 -1.91
N ASP A 54 -9.73 3.40 -1.37
CA ASP A 54 -10.38 4.69 -1.54
C ASP A 54 -9.62 5.82 -0.80
N ALA A 55 -8.95 5.52 0.33
CA ALA A 55 -8.09 6.46 1.03
C ALA A 55 -6.82 6.80 0.24
N VAL A 56 -6.18 5.81 -0.39
CA VAL A 56 -4.94 6.02 -1.16
C VAL A 56 -5.22 6.55 -2.57
N TYR A 57 -6.24 6.02 -3.25
CA TYR A 57 -6.65 6.34 -4.61
C TYR A 57 -8.08 6.92 -4.67
N PRO A 58 -8.29 8.14 -4.14
CA PRO A 58 -9.61 8.76 -4.17
C PRO A 58 -10.07 8.97 -5.62
N ASP A 59 -11.33 8.67 -5.92
CA ASP A 59 -11.92 8.76 -7.27
C ASP A 59 -11.20 7.92 -8.35
N ILE A 60 -10.61 6.78 -8.01
CA ILE A 60 -9.93 5.89 -8.99
C ILE A 60 -10.79 5.53 -10.22
N LYS A 61 -12.12 5.53 -10.07
CA LYS A 61 -13.07 5.32 -11.18
C LYS A 61 -12.92 6.38 -12.29
N LYS A 62 -12.51 7.59 -11.93
CA LYS A 62 -12.24 8.73 -12.82
C LYS A 62 -10.76 8.84 -13.20
N LEU A 63 -10.02 7.72 -13.20
CA LEU A 63 -8.58 7.70 -13.51
C LEU A 63 -8.25 8.41 -14.85
N HIS A 64 -9.14 8.33 -15.83
CA HIS A 64 -8.98 8.98 -17.14
C HIS A 64 -8.98 10.52 -17.08
N GLU A 65 -9.46 11.13 -15.99
CA GLU A 65 -9.44 12.57 -15.75
C GLU A 65 -8.19 13.00 -14.96
N LYS A 66 -7.38 12.05 -14.47
CA LYS A 66 -6.19 12.32 -13.65
C LYS A 66 -4.94 12.36 -14.52
N ASP A 67 -3.97 13.19 -14.14
CA ASP A 67 -2.64 13.19 -14.77
C ASP A 67 -1.80 11.98 -14.31
N PHE A 68 -0.68 11.75 -15.00
CA PHE A 68 0.21 10.62 -14.66
C PHE A 68 0.87 10.77 -13.29
N HIS A 69 1.12 12.00 -12.83
CA HIS A 69 1.77 12.26 -11.54
C HIS A 69 0.85 11.86 -10.38
N TRP A 70 -0.46 12.07 -10.52
CA TRP A 70 -1.46 11.64 -9.56
C TRP A 70 -1.37 10.13 -9.27
N LEU A 71 -1.20 9.30 -10.30
CA LEU A 71 -1.04 7.86 -10.11
C LEU A 71 0.34 7.51 -9.52
N CYS A 72 1.40 8.15 -10.03
CA CYS A 72 2.77 7.89 -9.60
C CYS A 72 3.08 8.32 -8.16
N SER A 73 2.33 9.27 -7.60
CA SER A 73 2.55 9.77 -6.23
C SER A 73 1.93 8.88 -5.14
N ARG A 74 1.37 7.73 -5.50
CA ARG A 74 0.57 6.86 -4.61
C ARG A 74 1.08 5.42 -4.69
N ALA A 75 1.06 4.73 -3.56
CA ALA A 75 1.44 3.33 -3.47
C ALA A 75 0.75 2.65 -2.28
N ILE A 76 0.32 1.41 -2.48
CA ILE A 76 -0.01 0.48 -1.39
C ILE A 76 1.06 -0.59 -1.39
N VAL A 77 1.76 -0.73 -0.27
CA VAL A 77 2.84 -1.71 -0.11
C VAL A 77 2.39 -2.75 0.90
N SER A 78 2.57 -4.02 0.58
CA SER A 78 2.31 -5.14 1.48
C SER A 78 3.56 -6.03 1.58
N PRO A 79 3.82 -6.65 2.74
CA PRO A 79 4.92 -7.59 2.91
C PRO A 79 4.77 -8.87 2.07
N ARG A 80 3.55 -9.22 1.63
CA ARG A 80 3.28 -10.46 0.89
C ARG A 80 2.73 -10.22 -0.51
N ASN A 81 3.23 -10.98 -1.48
CA ASN A 81 2.87 -10.84 -2.89
C ASN A 81 1.44 -11.28 -3.21
N ASP A 82 0.89 -12.25 -2.48
CA ASP A 82 -0.51 -12.68 -2.60
C ASP A 82 -1.47 -11.52 -2.27
N THR A 83 -1.22 -10.82 -1.16
CA THR A 83 -1.94 -9.61 -0.78
C THR A 83 -1.78 -8.50 -1.81
N VAL A 84 -0.56 -8.30 -2.35
CA VAL A 84 -0.34 -7.33 -3.44
C VAL A 84 -1.17 -7.67 -4.68
N ASN A 85 -1.24 -8.95 -5.07
CA ASN A 85 -2.02 -9.38 -6.23
C ASN A 85 -3.52 -9.15 -6.02
N GLU A 86 -4.04 -9.44 -4.83
CA GLU A 86 -5.43 -9.18 -4.47
C GLU A 86 -5.76 -7.69 -4.58
N ILE A 87 -4.96 -6.82 -3.95
CA ILE A 87 -5.15 -5.37 -3.96
C ILE A 87 -5.06 -4.81 -5.38
N ASN A 88 -4.06 -5.23 -6.17
CA ASN A 88 -3.91 -4.79 -7.55
C ASN A 88 -5.13 -5.19 -8.41
N ASN A 89 -5.66 -6.40 -8.22
CA ASN A 89 -6.87 -6.84 -8.91
C ASN A 89 -8.07 -5.98 -8.51
N MET A 90 -8.26 -5.69 -7.22
CA MET A 90 -9.35 -4.81 -6.76
C MET A 90 -9.26 -3.40 -7.36
N ILE A 91 -8.07 -2.81 -7.41
CA ILE A 91 -7.84 -1.49 -8.02
C ILE A 91 -8.18 -1.54 -9.51
N LEU A 92 -7.70 -2.56 -10.24
CA LEU A 92 -7.97 -2.72 -11.67
C LEU A 92 -9.47 -2.84 -11.97
N GLN A 93 -10.24 -3.55 -11.13
CA GLN A 93 -11.70 -3.67 -11.29
C GLN A 93 -12.45 -2.34 -11.06
N LYS A 94 -11.87 -1.40 -10.31
CA LYS A 94 -12.47 -0.07 -10.12
C LYS A 94 -12.24 0.88 -11.31
N VAL A 95 -11.27 0.60 -12.17
CA VAL A 95 -10.97 1.44 -13.34
C VAL A 95 -11.88 1.06 -14.51
N SER A 96 -12.54 2.06 -15.09
CA SER A 96 -13.33 1.86 -16.31
C SER A 96 -12.40 1.72 -17.52
N GLY A 97 -12.50 0.60 -18.23
CA GLY A 97 -11.67 0.34 -19.40
C GLY A 97 -11.72 -1.12 -19.86
N GLN A 98 -10.98 -1.42 -20.92
CA GLN A 98 -10.80 -2.79 -21.39
C GLN A 98 -9.65 -3.46 -20.64
N ILE A 99 -9.89 -4.65 -20.10
CA ILE A 99 -8.84 -5.48 -19.52
C ILE A 99 -7.95 -5.99 -20.66
N LYS A 100 -6.63 -5.82 -20.50
CA LYS A 100 -5.64 -6.31 -21.46
C LYS A 100 -4.56 -7.11 -20.73
N ILE A 101 -4.31 -8.32 -21.21
CA ILE A 101 -3.30 -9.22 -20.68
C ILE A 101 -2.09 -9.15 -21.61
N TYR A 102 -0.91 -8.96 -21.02
CA TYR A 102 0.36 -8.93 -21.74
C TYR A 102 1.15 -10.18 -21.36
N GLY A 103 1.32 -11.11 -22.30
CA GLY A 103 2.19 -12.27 -22.14
C GLY A 103 3.63 -11.92 -22.53
N TYR A 104 4.61 -12.50 -21.84
CA TYR A 104 5.99 -12.51 -22.29
C TYR A 104 6.29 -13.85 -22.97
N ALA A 105 7.07 -13.83 -24.05
CA ALA A 105 7.56 -15.05 -24.68
C ALA A 105 8.62 -15.68 -23.78
N VAL A 106 8.30 -16.81 -23.14
CA VAL A 106 9.33 -17.65 -22.54
C VAL A 106 10.02 -18.34 -23.71
N GLY A 107 11.25 -17.94 -24.00
CA GLY A 107 12.06 -18.59 -25.02
C GLY A 107 12.17 -20.07 -24.71
N LEU A 108 11.46 -20.91 -25.47
CA LEU A 108 11.78 -22.33 -25.56
C LEU A 108 13.22 -22.39 -26.04
N GLY A 109 14.13 -22.76 -25.13
CA GLY A 109 15.50 -23.12 -25.48
C GLY A 109 15.44 -24.13 -26.62
N ARG A 110 15.93 -23.71 -27.79
CA ARG A 110 16.12 -24.60 -28.92
C ARG A 110 17.24 -25.57 -28.55
N ASN A 111 16.89 -26.86 -28.57
CA ASN A 111 17.69 -28.09 -28.73
C ASN A 111 19.15 -28.07 -28.25
#